data_AF-A0A2H0Y9W0-F1
#
_entry.id   AF-A0A2H0Y9W0-F1
#
_cell.length_a   1.000
_cell.length_b   1.000
_cell.length_c   1.000
_cell.angle_alpha   90.00
_cell.angle_beta   90.00
_cell.angle_gamma   90.00
#
_symmetry.space_group_name_H-M   'P 1'
#
loop_
_entity.id
_entity.type
_entity.pdbx_description
1 polymer ?
#
loop_
_entity_poly.entity_id
_entity_poly.type
_entity_poly.pdbx_seq_one_letter_code
_entity_poly.pdbx_strand_id
1 'polypeptide(L)'
;MVKQILSVLVIVLIGVIAGALIYLFYPENWEISVVTLYWGNKVEDPEGLFCERVYPLEREVRGAVEDRILLAVEELLKGPTEEEMEKGFFTTINPGVKVQSLTVEGRVAKVDFDETMESAVGGSCRVGAIRAQITETLKHFPDIDDVIISVDGRIEDILQP
;
A
#
# COMPACT_ATOMS: atom_id res chain seq x y z
N MET A 1 30.81 -47.44 -2.78
CA MET A 1 31.34 -46.25 -3.48
C MET A 1 30.46 -45.82 -4.66
N VAL A 2 30.23 -46.67 -5.68
CA VAL A 2 29.44 -46.30 -6.88
C VAL A 2 27.98 -45.92 -6.60
N LYS A 3 27.26 -46.66 -5.74
CA LYS A 3 25.86 -46.34 -5.38
C LYS A 3 25.71 -44.96 -4.73
N GLN A 4 26.69 -44.57 -3.93
CA GLN A 4 26.69 -43.30 -3.20
C GLN A 4 26.90 -42.11 -4.15
N ILE A 5 27.77 -42.28 -5.16
CA ILE A 5 27.98 -41.28 -6.23
C ILE A 5 26.71 -41.13 -7.08
N LEU A 6 26.06 -42.25 -7.43
CA LEU A 6 24.82 -42.22 -8.21
C LEU A 6 23.67 -41.51 -7.48
N SER A 7 23.51 -41.78 -6.18
CA SER A 7 22.52 -41.07 -5.34
C SER A 7 22.77 -39.57 -5.28
N VAL A 8 24.03 -39.14 -5.16
CA VAL A 8 24.37 -37.71 -5.15
C VAL A 8 24.04 -37.03 -6.48
N LEU A 9 24.37 -37.68 -7.61
CA LEU A 9 24.06 -37.13 -8.93
C LEU A 9 22.56 -36.99 -9.18
N VAL A 10 21.74 -37.94 -8.73
CA VAL A 10 20.28 -37.86 -8.86
C VAL A 10 19.70 -36.72 -8.03
N ILE A 11 20.16 -36.54 -6.79
CA ILE A 11 19.71 -35.44 -5.93
C ILE A 11 20.07 -34.08 -6.53
N VAL A 12 21.31 -33.94 -7.05
CA VAL A 12 21.74 -32.72 -7.72
C VAL A 12 20.90 -32.45 -8.96
N LEU A 13 20.63 -33.48 -9.78
CA LEU A 13 19.81 -33.33 -10.98
C LEU A 13 18.36 -32.91 -10.63
N ILE A 14 17.76 -33.51 -9.59
CA ILE A 14 16.43 -33.11 -9.11
C ILE A 14 16.43 -31.67 -8.61
N GLY A 15 17.45 -31.26 -7.86
CA GLY A 15 17.57 -29.87 -7.38
C GLY A 15 17.71 -28.87 -8.53
N VAL A 16 18.50 -29.19 -9.55
CA VAL A 16 18.66 -28.34 -10.75
C VAL A 16 17.36 -28.28 -11.55
N ILE A 17 16.68 -29.41 -11.75
CA ILE A 17 15.40 -29.45 -12.46
C ILE A 17 14.33 -28.69 -11.67
N ALA A 18 14.25 -28.88 -10.35
CA ALA A 18 13.30 -28.16 -9.50
C ALA A 18 13.57 -26.64 -9.52
N GLY A 19 14.84 -26.22 -9.42
CA GLY A 19 15.22 -24.81 -9.53
C GLY A 19 14.89 -24.21 -10.90
N ALA A 20 15.19 -24.95 -11.98
CA ALA A 20 14.85 -24.53 -13.34
C ALA A 20 13.33 -24.47 -13.57
N LEU A 21 12.57 -25.43 -13.02
CA LEU A 21 11.10 -25.42 -13.07
C LEU A 21 10.53 -24.24 -12.28
N ILE A 22 11.03 -23.96 -11.07
CA ILE A 22 10.59 -22.80 -10.29
C ILE A 22 10.85 -21.51 -11.07
N TYR A 23 12.05 -21.34 -11.63
CA TYR A 23 12.41 -20.16 -12.42
C TYR A 23 11.57 -20.00 -13.70
N LEU A 24 11.30 -21.12 -14.40
CA LEU A 24 10.55 -21.10 -15.66
C LEU A 24 9.03 -20.99 -15.46
N PHE A 25 8.49 -21.46 -14.33
CA PHE A 25 7.05 -21.44 -14.03
C PHE A 25 6.62 -20.30 -13.11
N TYR A 26 7.53 -19.69 -12.35
CA TYR A 26 7.28 -18.52 -11.50
C TYR A 26 8.31 -17.43 -11.82
N PRO A 27 8.22 -16.78 -12.99
CA PRO A 27 9.04 -15.60 -13.24
C PRO A 27 8.65 -14.52 -12.21
N GLU A 28 9.65 -13.98 -11.52
CA GLU A 28 9.51 -12.77 -10.70
C GLU A 28 9.09 -11.62 -11.62
N ASN A 29 7.77 -11.38 -11.73
CA ASN A 29 7.13 -10.44 -12.65
C ASN A 29 7.17 -9.01 -12.10
N TRP A 30 8.37 -8.51 -11.78
CA TRP A 30 8.51 -7.12 -11.34
C TRP A 30 8.30 -6.18 -12.52
N GLU A 31 7.16 -5.50 -12.51
CA GLU A 31 6.80 -4.50 -13.50
C GLU A 31 6.89 -3.10 -12.89
N ILE A 32 7.22 -2.12 -13.74
CA ILE A 32 7.05 -0.71 -13.40
C ILE A 32 5.61 -0.38 -13.74
N SER A 33 4.88 0.15 -12.76
CA SER A 33 3.49 0.51 -12.91
C SER A 33 3.25 1.90 -12.31
N VAL A 34 2.35 2.67 -12.92
CA VAL A 34 1.92 3.95 -12.34
C VAL A 34 0.79 3.70 -11.36
N VAL A 35 0.85 4.31 -10.18
CA VAL A 35 -0.22 4.37 -9.19
C VAL A 35 -0.54 5.83 -8.87
N THR A 36 -1.80 6.10 -8.53
CA THR A 36 -2.25 7.44 -8.16
C THR A 36 -2.49 7.49 -6.65
N LEU A 37 -1.82 8.41 -5.99
CA LEU A 37 -1.84 8.61 -4.55
C LEU A 37 -2.53 9.93 -4.23
N TYR A 38 -3.26 10.00 -3.13
CA TYR A 38 -4.04 11.18 -2.77
C TYR A 38 -3.56 11.77 -1.46
N TRP A 39 -3.12 13.03 -1.51
CA TRP A 39 -2.64 13.80 -0.36
C TRP A 39 -3.34 15.16 -0.27
N GLY A 40 -3.20 15.84 0.87
CA GLY A 40 -3.59 17.25 0.97
C GLY A 40 -2.67 18.11 0.10
N ASN A 41 -3.13 19.29 -0.34
CA ASN A 41 -2.30 20.22 -1.10
C ASN A 41 -2.57 21.68 -0.68
N LYS A 42 -1.51 22.40 -0.26
CA LYS A 42 -1.57 23.79 0.24
C LYS A 42 -1.65 24.85 -0.87
N VAL A 43 -1.34 24.50 -2.11
CA VAL A 43 -1.47 25.39 -3.27
C VAL A 43 -2.92 25.35 -3.76
N GLU A 44 -3.52 24.16 -3.78
CA GLU A 44 -4.90 23.96 -4.23
C GLU A 44 -5.96 24.31 -3.15
N ASP A 45 -5.64 24.12 -1.86
CA ASP A 45 -6.45 24.60 -0.72
C ASP A 45 -5.60 25.46 0.25
N PRO A 46 -5.28 26.72 -0.11
CA PRO A 46 -4.43 27.59 0.71
C PRO A 46 -5.00 27.94 2.08
N GLU A 47 -6.33 27.93 2.21
CA GLU A 47 -7.02 28.26 3.45
C GLU A 47 -7.25 27.01 4.33
N GLY A 48 -7.04 25.81 3.80
CA GLY A 48 -7.18 24.54 4.53
C GLY A 48 -8.59 24.30 5.05
N LEU A 49 -9.61 24.82 4.35
CA LEU A 49 -11.00 24.78 4.80
C LEU A 49 -11.65 23.43 4.54
N PHE A 50 -11.11 22.63 3.62
CA PHE A 50 -11.72 21.38 3.18
C PHE A 50 -10.84 20.19 3.57
N CYS A 51 -10.91 19.80 4.85
CA CYS A 51 -10.07 18.75 5.41
C CYS A 51 -10.13 17.41 4.66
N GLU A 52 -11.28 17.07 4.08
CA GLU A 52 -11.49 15.82 3.33
C GLU A 52 -11.16 15.95 1.84
N ARG A 53 -10.76 17.16 1.36
CA ARG A 53 -10.35 17.35 -0.02
C ARG A 53 -8.89 16.96 -0.18
N VAL A 54 -8.66 15.96 -1.02
CA VAL A 54 -7.34 15.44 -1.36
C VAL A 54 -7.12 15.51 -2.87
N TYR A 55 -5.86 15.51 -3.28
CA TYR A 55 -5.45 15.78 -4.64
C TYR A 55 -4.56 14.64 -5.15
N PRO A 56 -4.75 14.20 -6.41
CA PRO A 56 -4.02 13.09 -6.97
C PRO A 56 -2.58 13.47 -7.31
N LEU A 57 -1.68 12.51 -7.13
CA LEU A 57 -0.32 12.54 -7.63
C LEU A 57 0.06 11.15 -8.14
N GLU A 58 0.53 11.06 -9.38
CA GLU A 58 1.00 9.82 -9.97
C GLU A 58 2.43 9.51 -9.52
N ARG A 59 2.70 8.26 -9.13
CA ARG A 59 4.04 7.73 -8.87
C ARG A 59 4.29 6.46 -9.66
N GLU A 60 5.52 6.30 -10.14
CA GLU A 60 6.01 5.01 -10.61
C GLU A 60 6.37 4.13 -9.42
N VAL A 61 5.82 2.92 -9.39
CA VAL A 61 6.15 1.87 -8.42
C VAL A 61 6.67 0.66 -9.13
N ARG A 62 7.59 -0.06 -8.46
CA ARG A 62 8.15 -1.31 -8.96
C ARG A 62 7.78 -2.43 -8.01
N GLY A 63 7.14 -3.46 -8.56
CA GLY A 63 6.77 -4.64 -7.80
C GLY A 63 5.94 -5.62 -8.63
N ALA A 64 5.45 -6.67 -7.98
CA ALA A 64 4.56 -7.62 -8.62
C ALA A 64 3.21 -6.95 -8.93
N VAL A 65 2.59 -7.32 -10.05
CA VAL A 65 1.33 -6.69 -10.52
C VAL A 65 0.19 -6.96 -9.52
N GLU A 66 0.19 -8.15 -8.94
CA GLU A 66 -0.77 -8.57 -7.92
C GLU A 66 -0.71 -7.73 -6.64
N ASP A 67 0.45 -7.14 -6.32
CA ASP A 67 0.67 -6.35 -5.10
C ASP A 67 0.37 -4.86 -5.30
N ARG A 68 -0.10 -4.45 -6.49
CA ARG A 68 -0.22 -3.03 -6.87
C ARG A 68 -1.06 -2.19 -5.91
N ILE A 69 -2.13 -2.76 -5.35
CA ILE A 69 -3.01 -2.08 -4.39
C ILE A 69 -2.28 -1.88 -3.05
N LEU A 70 -1.57 -2.91 -2.58
CA LEU A 70 -0.74 -2.81 -1.37
C LEU A 70 0.38 -1.79 -1.56
N LEU A 71 1.09 -1.84 -2.69
CA LEU A 71 2.16 -0.90 -3.04
C LEU A 71 1.66 0.55 -3.05
N ALA A 72 0.46 0.81 -3.57
CA ALA A 72 -0.11 2.15 -3.55
C ALA A 72 -0.33 2.66 -2.12
N VAL A 73 -0.87 1.82 -1.22
CA VAL A 73 -1.04 2.19 0.19
C VAL A 73 0.31 2.38 0.88
N GLU A 74 1.29 1.51 0.64
CA GLU A 74 2.63 1.65 1.21
C GLU A 74 3.34 2.93 0.75
N GLU A 75 3.19 3.29 -0.53
CA GLU A 75 3.69 4.57 -1.06
C GLU A 75 2.97 5.78 -0.46
N LEU A 76 1.65 5.70 -0.28
CA LEU A 76 0.86 6.72 0.40
C LEU A 76 1.40 6.98 1.83
N LEU A 77 1.68 5.90 2.57
CA LEU A 77 2.18 5.95 3.95
C LEU A 77 3.60 6.52 4.07
N LYS A 78 4.43 6.39 3.03
CA LYS A 78 5.75 7.07 2.97
C LYS A 78 5.61 8.60 2.96
N GLY A 79 4.44 9.10 2.53
CA GLY A 79 4.17 10.52 2.38
C GLY A 79 4.84 11.14 1.15
N PRO A 80 4.58 12.44 0.89
CA PRO A 80 5.18 13.15 -0.23
C PRO A 80 6.71 13.26 -0.12
N THR A 81 7.40 13.23 -1.25
CA THR A 81 8.84 13.52 -1.33
C THR A 81 9.12 15.01 -1.14
N GLU A 82 10.39 15.39 -0.96
CA GLU A 82 10.77 16.81 -0.85
C GLU A 82 10.29 17.65 -2.05
N GLU A 83 10.47 17.14 -3.28
CA GLU A 83 10.02 17.82 -4.50
C GLU A 83 8.48 17.95 -4.56
N GLU A 84 7.75 16.95 -4.07
CA GLU A 84 6.28 16.98 -4.05
C GLU A 84 5.75 17.93 -2.97
N MET A 85 6.46 18.03 -1.83
CA MET A 85 6.18 19.03 -0.81
C MET A 85 6.39 20.46 -1.32
N GLU A 86 7.41 20.69 -2.16
CA GLU A 86 7.61 21.98 -2.84
C GLU A 86 6.44 22.31 -3.78
N LYS A 87 5.79 21.30 -4.36
CA LYS A 87 4.54 21.44 -5.14
C LYS A 87 3.28 21.57 -4.28
N GLY A 88 3.44 21.66 -2.95
CA GLY A 88 2.37 21.91 -2.00
C GLY A 88 1.73 20.67 -1.38
N PHE A 89 2.12 19.46 -1.78
CA PHE A 89 1.55 18.24 -1.22
C PHE A 89 1.98 18.01 0.22
N PHE A 90 1.07 17.48 1.04
CA PHE A 90 1.37 17.09 2.42
C PHE A 90 0.51 15.91 2.87
N THR A 91 1.04 15.11 3.80
CA THR A 91 0.27 14.05 4.45
C THR A 91 -0.19 14.46 5.84
N THR A 92 -1.36 13.96 6.23
CA THR A 92 -1.88 14.06 7.61
C THR A 92 -1.76 12.72 8.35
N ILE A 93 -1.36 11.66 7.64
CA ILE A 93 -1.15 10.32 8.19
C ILE A 93 0.13 10.34 9.03
N ASN A 94 0.11 9.62 10.16
CA ASN A 94 1.26 9.56 11.04
C ASN A 94 2.46 8.89 10.35
N PRO A 95 3.69 9.39 10.58
CA PRO A 95 4.87 8.71 10.09
C PRO A 95 5.03 7.34 10.78
N GLY A 96 5.46 6.34 10.03
CA GLY A 96 5.77 5.01 10.57
C GLY A 96 4.59 4.06 10.73
N VAL A 97 3.38 4.48 10.33
CA VAL A 97 2.22 3.58 10.19
C VAL A 97 2.56 2.42 9.26
N LYS A 98 2.06 1.23 9.58
CA LYS A 98 2.27 0.01 8.79
C LYS A 98 0.94 -0.61 8.40
N VAL A 99 0.90 -1.18 7.21
CA VAL A 99 -0.17 -2.09 6.80
C VAL A 99 0.08 -3.44 7.47
N GLN A 100 -0.86 -3.90 8.27
CA GLN A 100 -0.85 -5.24 8.85
C GLN A 100 -1.47 -6.26 7.90
N SER A 101 -2.55 -5.88 7.22
CA SER A 101 -3.16 -6.68 6.17
C SER A 101 -3.92 -5.81 5.16
N LEU A 102 -3.99 -6.27 3.92
CA LEU A 102 -4.86 -5.71 2.90
C LEU A 102 -5.49 -6.86 2.13
N THR A 103 -6.82 -6.87 2.07
CA THR A 103 -7.58 -7.84 1.29
C THR A 103 -8.63 -7.13 0.45
N VAL A 104 -8.92 -7.68 -0.72
CA VAL A 104 -10.01 -7.21 -1.57
C VAL A 104 -11.02 -8.33 -1.70
N GLU A 105 -12.22 -8.12 -1.16
CA GLU A 105 -13.32 -9.07 -1.21
C GLU A 105 -14.47 -8.49 -2.04
N GLY A 106 -14.72 -9.08 -3.20
CA GLY A 106 -15.64 -8.48 -4.17
C GLY A 106 -15.06 -7.17 -4.72
N ARG A 107 -15.66 -6.05 -4.33
CA ARG A 107 -15.23 -4.68 -4.72
C ARG A 107 -14.94 -3.80 -3.50
N VAL A 108 -14.68 -4.43 -2.34
CA VAL A 108 -14.41 -3.74 -1.08
C VAL A 108 -12.97 -4.03 -0.66
N ALA A 109 -12.16 -2.98 -0.50
CA ALA A 109 -10.82 -3.08 0.05
C ALA A 109 -10.89 -2.98 1.57
N LYS A 110 -10.38 -4.00 2.27
CA LYS A 110 -10.24 -4.02 3.73
C LYS A 110 -8.77 -3.86 4.05
N VAL A 111 -8.42 -2.73 4.65
CA VAL A 111 -7.04 -2.40 5.02
C VAL A 111 -6.94 -2.23 6.53
N ASP A 112 -6.04 -3.00 7.13
CA ASP A 112 -5.75 -2.97 8.56
C ASP A 112 -4.39 -2.33 8.79
N PHE A 113 -4.34 -1.34 9.67
CA PHE A 113 -3.13 -0.66 10.08
C PHE A 113 -2.77 -0.97 11.53
N ASP A 114 -1.53 -0.67 11.93
CA ASP A 114 -1.08 -0.77 13.32
C ASP A 114 -1.55 0.44 14.17
N GLU A 115 -1.51 0.29 15.51
CA GLU A 115 -1.87 1.33 16.49
C GLU A 115 -1.22 2.71 16.25
N THR A 116 -0.09 2.74 15.54
CA THR A 116 0.59 3.97 15.11
C THR A 116 -0.37 4.91 14.35
N MET A 117 -1.36 4.37 13.63
CA MET A 117 -2.37 5.14 12.90
C MET A 117 -3.14 6.10 13.81
N GLU A 118 -3.40 5.72 15.06
CA GLU A 118 -4.24 6.48 16.00
C GLU A 118 -3.43 7.35 16.96
N SER A 119 -2.10 7.21 16.92
CA SER A 119 -1.21 7.93 17.83
C SER A 119 -1.35 9.45 17.70
N ALA A 120 -1.77 10.09 18.79
CA ALA A 120 -2.01 11.53 18.85
C ALA A 120 -2.98 12.04 17.75
N VAL A 121 -3.91 11.20 17.27
CA VAL A 121 -4.98 11.60 16.36
C VAL A 121 -6.16 12.12 17.18
N GLY A 122 -6.72 13.25 16.74
CA GLY A 122 -7.90 13.87 17.33
C GLY A 122 -8.34 15.06 16.48
N GLY A 123 -9.61 15.44 16.61
CA GLY A 123 -10.23 16.48 15.81
C GLY A 123 -10.78 15.95 14.48
N SER A 124 -12.03 16.31 14.20
CA SER A 124 -12.79 15.84 13.03
C SER A 124 -12.08 16.12 11.71
N CYS A 125 -11.43 17.28 11.58
CA CYS A 125 -10.68 17.66 10.39
C CYS A 125 -9.53 16.68 10.10
N ARG A 126 -8.72 16.37 11.13
CA ARG A 126 -7.56 15.49 10.97
C ARG A 126 -7.98 14.06 10.64
N VAL A 127 -8.99 13.57 11.35
CA VAL A 127 -9.62 12.27 11.10
C VAL A 127 -10.13 12.17 9.67
N GLY A 128 -10.94 13.15 9.23
CA GLY A 128 -11.48 13.20 7.88
C GLY A 128 -10.38 13.20 6.82
N ALA A 129 -9.33 14.01 7.01
CA ALA A 129 -8.19 14.06 6.11
C ALA A 129 -7.46 12.72 5.97
N ILE A 130 -7.21 12.01 7.08
CA ILE A 130 -6.57 10.68 7.06
C ILE A 130 -7.44 9.69 6.28
N ARG A 131 -8.73 9.63 6.58
CA ARG A 131 -9.67 8.72 5.90
C ARG A 131 -9.77 9.02 4.41
N ALA A 132 -9.82 10.30 4.03
CA ALA A 132 -9.89 10.73 2.63
C ALA A 132 -8.65 10.29 1.83
N GLN A 133 -7.44 10.50 2.36
CA GLN A 133 -6.20 10.09 1.69
C GLN A 133 -6.16 8.58 1.40
N ILE A 134 -6.54 7.76 2.39
CA ILE A 134 -6.57 6.29 2.26
C ILE A 134 -7.68 5.87 1.29
N THR A 135 -8.88 6.43 1.47
CA THR A 135 -10.07 6.02 0.71
C THR A 135 -9.95 6.39 -0.77
N GLU A 136 -9.55 7.61 -1.10
CA GLU A 136 -9.43 8.04 -2.50
C GLU A 136 -8.27 7.32 -3.22
N THR A 137 -7.18 7.02 -2.51
CA THR A 137 -6.09 6.20 -3.07
C THR A 137 -6.57 4.79 -3.44
N LEU A 138 -7.31 4.14 -2.54
CA LEU A 138 -7.82 2.79 -2.79
C LEU A 138 -8.95 2.77 -3.83
N LYS A 139 -9.87 3.74 -3.81
CA LYS A 139 -10.97 3.85 -4.78
C LYS A 139 -10.53 4.32 -6.17
N HIS A 140 -9.29 4.76 -6.33
CA HIS A 140 -8.74 5.03 -7.66
C HIS A 140 -8.61 3.74 -8.50
N PHE A 141 -8.48 2.58 -7.85
CA PHE A 141 -8.49 1.31 -8.56
C PHE A 141 -9.91 0.99 -9.04
N PRO A 142 -10.10 0.66 -10.33
CA PRO A 142 -11.43 0.46 -10.90
C PRO A 142 -12.19 -0.75 -10.32
N ASP A 143 -11.50 -1.61 -9.56
CA ASP A 143 -12.09 -2.78 -8.91
C ASP A 143 -12.46 -2.54 -7.43
N ILE A 144 -12.29 -1.33 -6.92
CA ILE A 144 -12.62 -0.95 -5.54
C ILE A 144 -13.71 0.14 -5.55
N ASP A 145 -14.90 -0.21 -5.06
CA ASP A 145 -16.01 0.73 -4.87
C ASP A 145 -16.04 1.30 -3.45
N ASP A 146 -15.58 0.52 -2.47
CA ASP A 146 -15.68 0.84 -1.05
C ASP A 146 -14.43 0.41 -0.26
N VAL A 147 -14.20 1.06 0.89
CA VAL A 147 -13.02 0.88 1.72
C VAL A 147 -13.40 0.75 3.18
N ILE A 148 -12.95 -0.34 3.80
CA ILE A 148 -13.04 -0.54 5.24
C ILE A 148 -11.64 -0.37 5.83
N ILE A 149 -11.49 0.61 6.71
CA ILE A 149 -10.26 0.88 7.45
C ILE A 149 -10.40 0.26 8.84
N SER A 150 -9.41 -0.50 9.26
CA SER A 150 -9.29 -0.99 10.63
C SER A 150 -7.92 -0.66 11.24
N VAL A 151 -7.87 -0.66 12.57
CA VAL A 151 -6.62 -0.54 13.34
C VAL A 151 -6.59 -1.66 14.37
N ASP A 152 -5.58 -2.52 14.29
CA ASP A 152 -5.46 -3.75 15.08
C ASP A 152 -6.76 -4.59 15.05
N GLY A 153 -7.38 -4.68 13.88
CA GLY A 153 -8.64 -5.40 13.65
C GLY A 153 -9.91 -4.71 14.16
N ARG A 154 -9.82 -3.51 14.76
CA ARG A 154 -10.97 -2.71 15.21
C ARG A 154 -11.47 -1.78 14.10
N ILE A 155 -12.79 -1.56 14.01
CA ILE A 155 -13.41 -0.77 12.93
C ILE A 155 -14.23 0.42 13.48
N GLU A 156 -15.01 0.22 14.54
CA GLU A 156 -16.03 1.18 14.98
C GLU A 156 -15.44 2.34 15.80
N ASP A 157 -14.46 2.06 16.64
CA ASP A 157 -13.85 2.99 17.59
C ASP A 157 -12.51 3.57 17.10
N ILE A 158 -12.19 3.36 15.83
CA ILE A 158 -10.94 3.83 15.22
C ILE A 158 -11.13 5.20 14.55
N LEU A 159 -10.09 6.03 14.62
CA LEU A 159 -10.07 7.35 13.97
C LEU A 159 -11.34 8.17 14.30
N GLN A 160 -11.65 8.34 15.59
CA GLN A 160 -12.76 9.18 16.04
C GLN A 160 -12.30 10.63 16.35
N PRO A 161 -13.15 11.66 16.13
CA PRO A 161 -12.85 13.06 16.45
C PRO A 161 -12.54 13.33 17.92
#